data_AF-A0A9E4G1I8-F1
#
_entry.id   AF-A0A9E4G1I8-F1
#
_cell.length_a   1.000
_cell.length_b   1.000
_cell.length_c   1.000
_cell.angle_alpha   90.00
_cell.angle_beta   90.00
_cell.angle_gamma   90.00
#
_symmetry.space_group_name_H-M   'P 1'
#
loop_
_entity.id
_entity.type
_entity.pdbx_description
1 polymer ?
#
loop_
_entity_poly.entity_id
_entity_poly.type
_entity_poly.pdbx_seq_one_letter_code
_entity_poly.pdbx_strand_id
1 'polypeptide(L)' 'MDALIKYGREDKNVELRDIPQPPDPAPGQVVVEVGAAGVCGSDLHMWRDHQSWTA' A
#
# COMPACT_ATOMS: atom_id res chain seq x y z
N MET A 1 -4.59 -12.22 -3.98
CA MET A 1 -4.42 -11.88 -2.55
C MET A 1 -4.85 -10.44 -2.34
N ASP A 2 -5.48 -10.13 -1.21
CA ASP A 2 -5.93 -8.76 -0.93
C ASP A 2 -4.76 -7.85 -0.56
N ALA A 3 -4.76 -6.64 -1.11
CA ALA A 3 -3.78 -5.60 -0.79
C ALA A 3 -4.44 -4.22 -0.73
N LEU A 4 -3.96 -3.36 0.17
CA LEU A 4 -4.34 -1.95 0.22
C LEU A 4 -3.52 -1.15 -0.80
N ILE A 5 -4.17 -0.55 -1.79
CA ILE A 5 -3.53 0.10 -2.93
C ILE A 5 -3.92 1.58 -2.99
N LYS A 6 -2.92 2.48 -2.93
CA LYS A 6 -3.06 3.88 -3.36
C LYS A 6 -2.98 3.92 -4.88
N TYR A 7 -4.12 4.07 -5.55
CA TYR A 7 -4.20 3.98 -7.02
C TYR A 7 -4.24 5.33 -7.74
N GLY A 8 -4.37 6.44 -7.01
CA GLY A 8 -4.45 7.78 -7.58
C GLY A 8 -4.04 8.86 -6.58
N ARG A 9 -3.81 10.08 -7.08
CA ARG A 9 -3.28 11.23 -6.33
C ARG A 9 -4.36 12.20 -5.83
N GLU A 10 -5.52 11.66 -5.49
CA GLU A 10 -6.63 12.47 -4.95
C GLU A 10 -7.02 11.93 -3.56
N ASP A 11 -7.83 12.72 -2.85
CA ASP A 11 -8.34 12.37 -1.53
C ASP A 11 -9.04 11.01 -1.59
N LYS A 12 -8.59 10.09 -0.73
CA LYS A 12 -9.15 8.74 -0.56
C LYS A 12 -9.06 7.83 -1.78
N ASN A 13 -8.20 8.11 -2.77
CA ASN A 13 -7.88 7.16 -3.84
C ASN A 13 -7.02 5.97 -3.34
N VAL A 14 -7.50 5.29 -2.30
CA VAL A 14 -6.94 4.11 -1.67
C VAL A 14 -8.04 3.08 -1.50
N GLU A 15 -7.82 1.85 -1.93
CA GLU A 15 -8.81 0.78 -1.78
C GLU A 15 -8.15 -0.59 -1.63
N LEU A 16 -8.95 -1.57 -1.18
CA LEU A 16 -8.54 -2.97 -1.21
C LEU A 16 -8.73 -3.52 -2.62
N ARG A 17 -7.71 -4.20 -3.15
CA ARG A 17 -7.77 -4.91 -4.43
C ARG A 17 -7.23 -6.32 -4.29
N ASP A 18 -7.82 -7.23 -5.05
CA ASP A 18 -7.20 -8.53 -5.29
C ASP A 18 -6.05 -8.36 -6.30
N ILE A 19 -4.87 -8.84 -5.94
CA ILE A 19 -3.66 -8.79 -6.76
C ILE A 19 -3.03 -10.18 -6.89
N PRO A 20 -2.23 -10.45 -7.94
CA PRO A 20 -1.51 -11.70 -8.07
C PRO A 20 -0.60 -11.98 -6.87
N GLN A 21 -0.39 -13.25 -6.56
CA GLN A 21 0.59 -13.67 -5.57
C GLN A 21 1.99 -13.23 -6.00
N PRO A 22 2.89 -12.85 -5.06
CA PRO A 22 4.28 -12.57 -5.40
C PRO A 22 4.93 -13.79 -6.07
N PRO A 23 5.85 -13.58 -7.01
CA PRO A 23 6.63 -14.66 -7.59
C PRO A 23 7.58 -15.27 -6.56
N ASP A 24 8.18 -16.40 -6.91
CA ASP A 24 9.23 -17.02 -6.09
C ASP A 24 10.39 -16.04 -5.86
N PRO A 25 10.95 -15.98 -4.64
CA PRO A 25 12.02 -15.04 -4.32
C PRO A 25 13.31 -15.38 -5.09
N ALA A 26 14.02 -14.34 -5.54
CA ALA A 26 15.36 -14.51 -6.10
C ALA A 26 16.38 -14.87 -5.01
N PRO A 27 17.60 -15.34 -5.35
CA PRO A 27 18.63 -15.61 -4.37
C PRO A 27 18.89 -14.39 -3.46
N GLY A 28 18.82 -14.61 -2.15
CA GLY A 28 18.96 -13.55 -1.13
C GLY A 28 17.68 -12.79 -0.77
N GLN A 29 16.54 -13.16 -1.36
CA GLN A 29 15.22 -12.61 -1.02
C GLN A 29 14.38 -13.64 -0.27
N VAL A 30 13.35 -13.15 0.43
CA VAL A 30 12.33 -13.98 1.08
C VAL A 30 10.95 -13.38 0.84
N VAL A 31 9.94 -14.24 0.74
CA VAL A 31 8.53 -13.84 0.79
C VAL A 31 8.04 -14.02 2.22
N VAL A 32 7.35 -13.00 2.76
CA VAL A 32 6.83 -12.99 4.13
C VAL A 32 5.33 -12.94 4.09
N GLU A 33 4.69 -13.81 4.86
CA GLU A 33 3.25 -13.75 5.12
C GLU A 33 2.94 -12.64 6.13
N VAL A 34 2.09 -11.69 5.75
CA VAL A 34 1.72 -10.57 6.62
C VAL A 34 0.68 -11.04 7.65
N GLY A 35 1.07 -11.10 8.92
CA GLY A 35 0.15 -11.42 10.01
C GLY A 35 -0.63 -10.21 10.55
N ALA A 36 -0.04 -9.02 10.52
CA ALA A 36 -0.67 -7.75 10.90
C ALA A 36 0.08 -6.56 10.28
N ALA A 37 -0.62 -5.46 10.03
CA ALA A 37 -0.04 -4.18 9.60
C ALA A 37 -0.52 -3.05 10.52
N GLY A 38 0.41 -2.23 11.00
CA GLY A 38 0.10 -1.03 11.77
C GLY A 38 -0.27 0.15 10.87
N VAL A 39 -1.02 1.11 11.41
CA VAL A 39 -1.34 2.38 10.73
C VAL A 39 -0.64 3.53 11.46
N CYS A 40 0.16 4.28 10.71
CA CYS A 40 0.90 5.46 11.16
C CYS A 40 0.19 6.75 10.69
N GLY A 41 0.55 7.90 11.27
CA GLY A 41 0.07 9.20 10.80
C GLY A 41 0.42 9.49 9.33
N SER A 42 1.55 8.98 8.84
CA SER A 42 1.95 9.09 7.42
C SER A 42 0.98 8.39 6.47
N ASP A 43 0.30 7.34 6.91
CA ASP A 43 -0.67 6.64 6.08
C ASP A 43 -1.91 7.50 5.88
N LEU A 44 -2.31 8.29 6.90
CA LEU A 44 -3.37 9.27 6.77
C LEU A 44 -2.98 10.40 5.80
N HIS A 45 -1.73 10.82 5.84
CA HIS A 45 -1.18 11.78 4.88
C HIS A 45 -1.27 11.28 3.45
N MET A 46 -0.87 10.03 3.18
CA MET A 46 -1.02 9.39 1.87
C MET A 46 -2.48 9.15 1.49
N TRP A 47 -3.33 8.76 2.44
CA TRP A 47 -4.75 8.53 2.20
C TRP A 47 -5.45 9.81 1.74
N ARG A 48 -5.09 10.95 2.32
CA ARG A 48 -5.67 12.26 2.00
C ARG A 48 -4.99 12.99 0.84
N ASP A 49 -3.72 12.69 0.53
CA ASP A 49 -2.93 13.33 -0.53
C ASP A 49 -2.76 14.86 -0.42
N HIS A 50 -3.04 15.47 0.73
CA HIS A 50 -2.98 16.94 0.91
C HIS A 50 -1.61 17.49 1.37
N GLN A 51 -0.59 16.64 1.47
CA GLN A 51 0.62 16.91 2.25
C GLN A 51 1.86 17.14 1.37
N SER A 52 1.75 16.84 0.08
CA SER A 52 2.84 16.94 -0.87
C SER A 52 2.32 17.60 -2.15
N TRP A 53 2.58 18.90 -2.29
CA TRP A 53 2.23 19.75 -3.44
C TRP A 53 0.81 20.34 -3.39
N THR A 54 0.68 21.61 -3.79
CA THR A 54 -0.59 22.34 -3.91
C THR A 54 -1.47 21.67 -4.95
N ALA A 55 -2.66 21.26 -4.53
CA ALA A 55 -3.80 21.01 -5.41
C ALA A 55 -4.20 22.31 -6.14
#